data_AF-A0A349H4A8-F1
#
_entry.id   AF-A0A349H4A8-F1
#
_cell.length_a   1.000
_cell.length_b   1.000
_cell.length_c   1.000
_cell.angle_alpha   90.00
_cell.angle_beta   90.00
_cell.angle_gamma   90.00
#
_symmetry.space_group_name_H-M   'P 1'
#
loop_
_entity.id
_entity.type
_entity.pdbx_description
1 polymer ?
#
loop_
_entity_poly.entity_id
_entity_poly.type
_entity_poly.pdbx_seq_one_letter_code
_entity_poly.pdbx_strand_id
1 'polypeptide(L)'
;MNAGKMVSYNGGLSAAGILMKFAGMYRAANLTSLISSFAWNNTFEGHGGNFWNNFWTPLGAHQHGKGAFVNFWKNYRWYSECNRMFDGSMIQHEDGRAGAANGTALCAPRKRIQIVGAPTSPFSTNAPAALKPAVEKYWEKDYDGCEQMAEALLSSGTVAQKDLPTVAYLARQAKDMKASIAADCNRIQTLAAEGDPDQARTFLPGLSAVLPDGDQRLIDLEKVLESAKPVLRKSVEANNDSTEVSRQWVRLVSEISGSSKDVAGPRVINKPEASVWKLYVVEALSQAPEGWQKPAFDDSAWKETVLPVSWRMYHTALLRTKFMVEDKTVLDGLRFYAWIFRQQGVEIYLNGELVAKVNNVEAKTGDIEGDFLASALKHIRNGENTLAITTRHNWRWGMLFMKVYNDGFDFNLDARLKL
;
A
#
# COMPACT_ATOMS: atom_id res chain seq x y z
N MET A 1 25.89 -16.63 -1.06
CA MET A 1 25.38 -15.63 -2.03
C MET A 1 23.94 -15.26 -1.64
N ASN A 2 23.73 -14.72 -0.43
CA ASN A 2 22.43 -14.90 0.26
C ASN A 2 21.46 -13.71 0.19
N ALA A 3 21.80 -12.61 -0.48
CA ALA A 3 20.97 -11.41 -0.40
C ALA A 3 19.93 -11.26 -1.51
N GLY A 4 19.86 -12.15 -2.52
CA GLY A 4 18.94 -11.98 -3.66
C GLY A 4 19.32 -10.88 -4.66
N LYS A 5 20.46 -10.20 -4.41
CA LYS A 5 20.90 -8.96 -5.07
C LYS A 5 21.73 -9.19 -6.34
N MET A 6 21.86 -10.42 -6.83
CA MET A 6 22.59 -10.63 -8.07
C MET A 6 21.89 -9.95 -9.24
N VAL A 7 22.66 -9.47 -10.22
CA VAL A 7 22.14 -8.76 -11.38
C VAL A 7 22.15 -9.73 -12.56
N SER A 8 21.01 -9.93 -13.23
CA SER A 8 20.95 -10.76 -14.45
C SER A 8 21.22 -9.97 -15.74
N TYR A 9 21.59 -8.68 -15.62
CA TYR A 9 21.83 -7.71 -16.68
C TYR A 9 20.64 -7.59 -17.65
N ASN A 10 19.50 -7.09 -17.17
CA ASN A 10 18.25 -7.04 -17.95
C ASN A 10 17.82 -8.43 -18.46
N GLY A 11 18.08 -9.48 -17.67
CA GLY A 11 17.83 -10.85 -18.08
C GLY A 11 18.79 -11.39 -19.13
N GLY A 12 19.81 -10.63 -19.57
CA GLY A 12 20.77 -11.05 -20.60
C GLY A 12 21.52 -12.33 -20.26
N LEU A 13 21.96 -12.50 -19.00
CA LEU A 13 22.57 -13.76 -18.55
C LEU A 13 21.58 -14.92 -18.55
N SER A 14 20.32 -14.63 -18.25
CA SER A 14 19.26 -15.65 -18.28
C SER A 14 18.96 -16.09 -19.71
N ALA A 15 18.89 -15.14 -20.65
CA ALA A 15 18.72 -15.40 -22.07
C ALA A 15 19.92 -16.18 -22.64
N ALA A 16 21.15 -15.80 -22.29
CA ALA A 16 22.35 -16.52 -22.69
C ALA A 16 22.33 -17.98 -22.21
N GLY A 17 21.95 -18.23 -20.96
CA GLY A 17 21.81 -19.59 -20.44
C GLY A 17 20.76 -20.44 -21.19
N ILE A 18 19.63 -19.83 -21.58
CA ILE A 18 18.60 -20.47 -22.41
C ILE A 18 19.16 -20.83 -23.80
N LEU A 19 19.81 -19.88 -24.47
CA LEU A 19 20.38 -20.08 -25.82
C LEU A 19 21.50 -21.12 -25.81
N MET A 20 22.40 -21.08 -24.83
CA MET A 20 23.46 -22.09 -24.67
C MET A 20 22.89 -23.49 -24.50
N LYS A 21 21.77 -23.64 -23.77
CA LYS A 21 21.11 -24.94 -23.64
C LYS A 21 20.54 -25.42 -24.96
N PHE A 22 19.91 -24.54 -25.76
CA PHE A 22 19.44 -24.88 -27.10
C PHE A 22 20.57 -25.28 -28.05
N ALA A 23 21.75 -24.69 -27.88
CA ALA A 23 22.96 -25.07 -28.63
C ALA A 23 23.66 -26.34 -28.09
N GLY A 24 23.09 -27.03 -27.10
CA GLY A 24 23.70 -28.24 -26.50
C GLY A 24 24.86 -27.95 -25.53
N MET A 25 25.13 -26.70 -25.20
CA MET A 25 26.21 -26.29 -24.29
C MET A 25 25.76 -26.32 -22.81
N TYR A 26 25.34 -27.50 -22.33
CA TYR A 26 24.66 -27.66 -21.03
C TYR A 26 25.45 -27.13 -19.82
N ARG A 27 26.79 -27.32 -19.79
CA ARG A 27 27.63 -26.81 -18.70
C ARG A 27 27.67 -25.28 -18.65
N ALA A 28 27.82 -24.65 -19.81
CA ALA A 28 27.83 -23.20 -19.93
C ALA A 28 26.45 -22.61 -19.58
N ALA A 29 25.37 -23.26 -20.04
CA ALA A 29 24.00 -22.92 -19.66
C ALA A 29 23.81 -22.96 -18.14
N ASN A 30 24.23 -24.04 -17.48
CA ASN A 30 24.07 -24.19 -16.04
C ASN A 30 24.81 -23.11 -15.23
N LEU A 31 26.07 -22.82 -15.60
CA LEU A 31 26.88 -21.78 -14.96
C LEU A 31 26.28 -20.38 -15.15
N THR A 32 25.89 -20.05 -16.37
CA THR A 32 25.35 -18.72 -16.71
C THR A 32 23.99 -18.48 -16.04
N SER A 33 23.18 -19.53 -15.90
CA SER A 33 21.85 -19.48 -15.27
C SER A 33 21.87 -19.50 -13.73
N LEU A 34 23.00 -19.78 -13.09
CA LEU A 34 23.10 -19.80 -11.62
C LEU A 34 22.71 -18.44 -11.01
N ILE A 35 23.22 -17.36 -11.62
CA ILE A 35 22.97 -15.98 -11.19
C ILE A 35 21.47 -15.67 -11.08
N SER A 36 20.68 -16.15 -12.05
CA SER A 36 19.24 -15.93 -12.09
C SER A 36 18.52 -16.47 -10.85
N SER A 37 19.04 -17.53 -10.23
CA SER A 37 18.46 -18.15 -9.02
C SER A 37 18.54 -17.26 -7.78
N PHE A 38 19.46 -16.28 -7.79
CA PHE A 38 19.79 -15.39 -6.67
C PHE A 38 19.61 -13.91 -7.03
N ALA A 39 18.87 -13.61 -8.10
CA ALA A 39 18.58 -12.25 -8.58
C ALA A 39 17.13 -11.80 -8.26
N TRP A 40 16.49 -12.43 -7.28
CA TRP A 40 15.05 -12.29 -7.00
C TRP A 40 14.63 -10.99 -6.30
N ASN A 41 15.54 -10.12 -5.85
CA ASN A 41 15.17 -8.77 -5.40
C ASN A 41 15.85 -7.66 -6.21
N ASN A 42 16.56 -8.02 -7.28
CA ASN A 42 17.19 -7.07 -8.17
C ASN A 42 16.73 -7.24 -9.62
N THR A 43 15.42 -7.34 -9.79
CA THR A 43 14.78 -7.46 -11.11
C THR A 43 14.25 -6.12 -11.63
N PHE A 44 14.71 -5.00 -11.08
CA PHE A 44 14.24 -3.65 -11.44
C PHE A 44 15.37 -2.77 -12.01
N GLU A 45 16.61 -3.15 -11.78
CA GLU A 45 17.78 -2.43 -12.27
C GLU A 45 17.89 -2.48 -13.80
N GLY A 46 18.27 -1.35 -14.41
CA GLY A 46 18.56 -1.21 -15.83
C GLY A 46 17.39 -0.74 -16.70
N HIS A 47 17.71 -0.25 -17.91
CA HIS A 47 16.71 0.16 -18.90
C HIS A 47 15.87 -1.03 -19.34
N GLY A 48 14.56 -1.00 -19.06
CA GLY A 48 13.65 -2.12 -19.29
C GLY A 48 13.71 -3.22 -18.23
N GLY A 49 14.44 -3.03 -17.12
CA GLY A 49 14.57 -3.99 -16.03
C GLY A 49 13.21 -4.43 -15.46
N ASN A 50 12.28 -3.48 -15.29
CA ASN A 50 10.88 -3.72 -14.91
C ASN A 50 10.14 -4.76 -15.77
N PHE A 51 10.60 -5.00 -16.99
CA PHE A 51 10.01 -5.99 -17.89
C PHE A 51 10.95 -7.18 -18.08
N TRP A 52 12.17 -6.94 -18.59
CA TRP A 52 13.08 -8.00 -19.02
C TRP A 52 13.62 -8.84 -17.88
N ASN A 53 14.01 -8.24 -16.76
CA ASN A 53 14.50 -9.02 -15.63
C ASN A 53 13.36 -9.87 -15.05
N ASN A 54 12.14 -9.32 -14.95
CA ASN A 54 11.01 -10.03 -14.36
C ASN A 54 10.55 -11.21 -15.21
N PHE A 55 10.77 -11.15 -16.53
CA PHE A 55 10.42 -12.22 -17.45
C PHE A 55 11.54 -13.24 -17.65
N TRP A 56 12.75 -12.79 -17.97
CA TRP A 56 13.84 -13.69 -18.33
C TRP A 56 14.54 -14.31 -17.12
N THR A 57 14.65 -13.60 -15.99
CA THR A 57 15.32 -14.12 -14.79
C THR A 57 14.69 -15.41 -14.26
N PRO A 58 13.36 -15.54 -14.07
CA PRO A 58 12.78 -16.82 -13.67
C PRO A 58 13.03 -17.94 -14.70
N LEU A 59 13.06 -17.62 -16.00
CA LEU A 59 13.36 -18.61 -17.04
C LEU A 59 14.82 -19.06 -16.99
N GLY A 60 15.76 -18.16 -16.71
CA GLY A 60 17.14 -18.51 -16.40
C GLY A 60 17.24 -19.43 -15.19
N ALA A 61 16.57 -19.10 -14.08
CA ALA A 61 16.54 -19.95 -12.89
C ALA A 61 15.97 -21.35 -13.20
N HIS A 62 14.96 -21.43 -14.08
CA HIS A 62 14.44 -22.70 -14.59
C HIS A 62 15.50 -23.51 -15.35
N GLN A 63 16.32 -22.87 -16.19
CA GLN A 63 17.38 -23.58 -16.91
C GLN A 63 18.47 -24.13 -16.00
N HIS A 64 18.75 -23.46 -14.88
CA HIS A 64 19.68 -23.98 -13.87
C HIS A 64 19.14 -25.26 -13.21
N GLY A 65 17.84 -25.31 -12.91
CA GLY A 65 17.16 -26.51 -12.46
C GLY A 65 15.94 -26.23 -11.57
N LYS A 66 15.18 -27.29 -11.25
CA LYS A 66 13.94 -27.19 -10.46
C LYS A 66 14.15 -26.53 -9.10
N GLY A 67 15.22 -26.88 -8.38
CA GLY A 67 15.52 -26.30 -7.07
C GLY A 67 15.78 -24.78 -7.14
N ALA A 68 16.57 -24.35 -8.12
CA ALA A 68 16.84 -22.94 -8.39
C ALA A 68 15.57 -22.15 -8.76
N PHE A 69 14.74 -22.71 -9.63
CA PHE A 69 13.46 -22.10 -10.00
C PHE A 69 12.52 -21.92 -8.82
N VAL A 70 12.38 -22.96 -7.98
CA VAL A 70 11.58 -22.89 -6.76
C VAL A 70 12.16 -21.87 -5.79
N ASN A 71 13.48 -21.82 -5.64
CA ASN A 71 14.16 -20.82 -4.82
C ASN A 71 13.86 -19.40 -5.30
N PHE A 72 14.00 -19.15 -6.60
CA PHE A 72 13.69 -17.84 -7.20
C PHE A 72 12.26 -17.43 -6.88
N TRP A 73 11.25 -18.24 -7.22
CA TRP A 73 9.85 -17.85 -7.04
C TRP A 73 9.44 -17.69 -5.58
N LYS A 74 9.95 -18.53 -4.67
CA LYS A 74 9.67 -18.38 -3.24
C LYS A 74 10.12 -17.02 -2.73
N ASN A 75 11.36 -16.64 -3.02
CA ASN A 75 11.92 -15.38 -2.55
C ASN A 75 11.41 -14.17 -3.33
N TYR A 76 11.23 -14.29 -4.65
CA TYR A 76 10.68 -13.25 -5.51
C TYR A 76 9.25 -12.90 -5.10
N ARG A 77 8.40 -13.90 -4.85
CA ARG A 77 7.04 -13.67 -4.32
C ARG A 77 7.08 -13.02 -2.96
N TRP A 78 7.87 -13.54 -2.02
CA TRP A 78 8.00 -12.94 -0.68
C TRP A 78 8.44 -11.48 -0.77
N TYR A 79 9.42 -11.18 -1.61
CA TYR A 79 9.90 -9.83 -1.85
C TYR A 79 8.81 -8.92 -2.44
N SER A 80 8.06 -9.41 -3.44
CA SER A 80 6.92 -8.65 -3.98
C SER A 80 5.84 -8.42 -2.93
N GLU A 81 5.59 -9.35 -2.01
CA GLU A 81 4.65 -9.14 -0.90
C GLU A 81 5.11 -8.02 0.05
N CYS A 82 6.41 -7.71 0.12
CA CYS A 82 6.88 -6.56 0.89
C CYS A 82 6.40 -5.21 0.32
N ASN A 83 6.07 -5.18 -0.97
CA ASN A 83 5.52 -4.03 -1.68
C ASN A 83 4.00 -3.85 -1.49
N ARG A 84 3.37 -4.71 -0.67
CA ARG A 84 1.94 -4.64 -0.41
C ARG A 84 1.60 -3.50 0.55
N MET A 85 0.61 -2.70 0.17
CA MET A 85 0.02 -1.64 0.96
C MET A 85 -1.01 -2.20 1.96
N PHE A 86 -1.44 -1.38 2.93
CA PHE A 86 -2.44 -1.77 3.92
C PHE A 86 -3.80 -2.18 3.31
N ASP A 87 -4.17 -1.59 2.18
CA ASP A 87 -5.40 -1.87 1.41
C ASP A 87 -5.27 -3.10 0.49
N GLY A 88 -4.10 -3.76 0.51
CA GLY A 88 -3.81 -4.90 -0.33
C GLY A 88 -3.30 -4.57 -1.73
N SER A 89 -3.30 -3.29 -2.13
CA SER A 89 -2.69 -2.84 -3.39
C SER A 89 -1.17 -3.06 -3.39
N MET A 90 -0.57 -3.05 -4.58
CA MET A 90 0.86 -3.32 -4.77
C MET A 90 1.51 -2.11 -5.45
N ILE A 91 2.58 -1.57 -4.87
CA ILE A 91 3.34 -0.47 -5.47
C ILE A 91 4.73 -0.97 -5.90
N GLN A 92 5.19 -0.65 -7.09
CA GLN A 92 6.53 -1.06 -7.55
C GLN A 92 7.53 0.09 -7.56
N HIS A 93 7.02 1.31 -7.69
CA HIS A 93 7.80 2.51 -7.87
C HIS A 93 7.39 3.59 -6.87
N GLU A 94 8.29 4.55 -6.68
CA GLU A 94 8.02 5.79 -5.97
C GLU A 94 6.85 6.55 -6.59
N ASP A 95 6.51 6.30 -7.86
CA ASP A 95 5.36 6.91 -8.51
C ASP A 95 3.99 6.29 -8.09
N GLY A 96 4.01 5.25 -7.24
CA GLY A 96 2.82 4.61 -6.68
C GLY A 96 2.12 3.65 -7.65
N ARG A 97 2.69 3.42 -8.84
CA ARG A 97 2.13 2.50 -9.82
C ARG A 97 2.61 1.08 -9.58
N ALA A 98 1.71 0.11 -9.76
CA ALA A 98 2.09 -1.27 -9.93
C ALA A 98 2.82 -1.42 -11.28
N GLY A 99 3.97 -2.07 -11.31
CA GLY A 99 4.58 -2.47 -12.56
C GLY A 99 4.27 -3.93 -12.90
N ALA A 100 4.57 -4.31 -14.15
CA ALA A 100 4.30 -5.64 -14.69
C ALA A 100 4.94 -6.78 -13.87
N ALA A 101 6.03 -6.47 -13.16
CA ALA A 101 6.80 -7.40 -12.33
C ALA A 101 5.96 -8.08 -11.24
N ASN A 102 5.09 -7.30 -10.58
CA ASN A 102 4.17 -7.79 -9.55
C ASN A 102 3.16 -8.78 -10.15
N GLY A 103 2.67 -8.49 -11.36
CA GLY A 103 1.79 -9.38 -12.11
C GLY A 103 2.48 -10.71 -12.43
N THR A 104 3.74 -10.68 -12.87
CA THR A 104 4.50 -11.91 -13.14
C THR A 104 4.65 -12.77 -11.88
N ALA A 105 4.94 -12.16 -10.72
CA ALA A 105 5.03 -12.85 -9.42
C ALA A 105 3.77 -13.65 -9.07
N LEU A 106 2.60 -13.08 -9.36
CA LEU A 106 1.31 -13.66 -9.02
C LEU A 106 0.81 -14.66 -10.09
N CYS A 107 1.13 -14.42 -11.36
CA CYS A 107 0.59 -15.17 -12.48
C CYS A 107 1.46 -16.37 -12.89
N ALA A 108 2.79 -16.25 -12.83
CA ALA A 108 3.67 -17.28 -13.37
C ALA A 108 3.65 -18.60 -12.57
N PRO A 109 3.69 -18.62 -11.22
CA PRO A 109 3.57 -19.87 -10.46
C PRO A 109 2.21 -20.58 -10.68
N ARG A 110 1.17 -19.82 -11.05
CA ARG A 110 -0.17 -20.32 -11.33
C ARG A 110 -0.37 -20.75 -12.79
N LYS A 111 0.68 -20.72 -13.61
CA LYS A 111 0.64 -20.99 -15.05
C LYS A 111 -0.42 -20.15 -15.77
N ARG A 112 -0.54 -18.86 -15.41
CA ARG A 112 -1.49 -17.91 -16.02
C ARG A 112 -0.89 -17.11 -17.17
N ILE A 113 0.35 -17.37 -17.56
CA ILE A 113 1.01 -16.76 -18.73
C ILE A 113 1.38 -17.87 -19.72
N GLN A 114 1.20 -17.65 -21.02
CA GLN A 114 1.40 -18.70 -22.05
C GLN A 114 2.80 -19.30 -22.02
N ILE A 115 3.85 -18.48 -21.83
CA ILE A 115 5.23 -18.97 -21.77
C ILE A 115 5.50 -19.96 -20.63
N VAL A 116 4.69 -19.93 -19.56
CA VAL A 116 4.80 -20.88 -18.44
C VAL A 116 3.74 -21.98 -18.48
N GLY A 117 3.09 -22.16 -19.64
CA GLY A 117 2.14 -23.24 -19.88
C GLY A 117 0.69 -22.90 -19.57
N ALA A 118 0.30 -21.62 -19.63
CA ALA A 118 -1.13 -21.31 -19.78
C ALA A 118 -1.61 -21.90 -21.13
N PRO A 119 -2.79 -22.54 -21.18
CA PRO A 119 -3.37 -22.97 -22.44
C PRO A 119 -3.64 -21.76 -23.35
N THR A 120 -3.89 -22.02 -24.63
CA THR A 120 -4.35 -20.99 -25.56
C THR A 120 -5.55 -20.25 -24.93
N SER A 121 -5.54 -18.92 -25.01
CA SER A 121 -6.63 -18.15 -24.40
C SER A 121 -7.94 -18.46 -25.12
N PRO A 122 -9.04 -18.75 -24.39
CA PRO A 122 -10.37 -18.87 -24.97
C PRO A 122 -10.87 -17.54 -25.54
N PHE A 123 -10.20 -16.43 -25.20
CA PHE A 123 -10.46 -15.09 -25.72
C PHE A 123 -9.56 -14.72 -26.91
N SER A 124 -8.74 -15.65 -27.40
CA SER A 124 -7.89 -15.40 -28.58
C SER A 124 -8.70 -15.46 -29.87
N THR A 125 -8.20 -14.80 -30.93
CA THR A 125 -8.78 -14.87 -32.28
C THR A 125 -8.80 -16.29 -32.86
N ASN A 126 -7.97 -17.19 -32.32
CA ASN A 126 -7.86 -18.59 -32.74
C ASN A 126 -8.53 -19.56 -31.76
N ALA A 127 -9.42 -19.08 -30.89
CA ALA A 127 -10.16 -19.93 -29.98
C ALA A 127 -11.06 -20.92 -30.75
N PRO A 128 -11.25 -22.16 -30.25
CA PRO A 128 -12.18 -23.12 -30.84
C PRO A 128 -13.57 -22.49 -31.06
N ALA A 129 -14.11 -22.61 -32.27
CA ALA A 129 -15.40 -21.99 -32.62
C ALA A 129 -16.55 -22.43 -31.70
N ALA A 130 -16.48 -23.67 -31.20
CA ALA A 130 -17.44 -24.22 -30.23
C ALA A 130 -17.51 -23.44 -28.91
N LEU A 131 -16.44 -22.72 -28.53
CA LEU A 131 -16.40 -21.90 -27.32
C LEU A 131 -17.10 -20.55 -27.46
N LYS A 132 -17.37 -20.09 -28.68
CA LYS A 132 -17.88 -18.74 -28.93
C LYS A 132 -19.12 -18.39 -28.08
N PRO A 133 -20.14 -19.26 -27.96
CA PRO A 133 -21.31 -18.96 -27.12
C PRO A 133 -20.95 -18.80 -25.63
N ALA A 134 -20.07 -19.67 -25.11
CA ALA A 134 -19.63 -19.59 -23.71
C ALA A 134 -18.79 -18.33 -23.45
N VAL A 135 -17.97 -17.91 -24.43
CA VAL A 135 -17.17 -16.68 -24.35
C VAL A 135 -18.06 -15.44 -24.41
N GLU A 136 -19.11 -15.45 -25.25
CA GLU A 136 -20.12 -14.38 -25.29
C GLU A 136 -20.78 -14.21 -23.91
N LYS A 137 -21.16 -15.31 -23.24
CA LYS A 137 -21.65 -15.27 -21.86
C LYS A 137 -20.66 -14.65 -20.87
N TYR A 138 -19.37 -14.96 -21.01
CA TYR A 138 -18.34 -14.34 -20.18
C TYR A 138 -18.28 -12.82 -20.38
N TRP A 139 -18.38 -12.34 -21.62
CA TRP A 139 -18.37 -10.90 -21.93
C TRP A 139 -19.65 -10.18 -21.51
N GLU A 140 -20.79 -10.87 -21.55
CA GLU A 140 -22.05 -10.43 -20.96
C GLU A 140 -22.01 -10.43 -19.42
N LYS A 141 -20.89 -10.85 -18.82
CA LYS A 141 -20.70 -11.01 -17.37
C LYS A 141 -21.65 -12.06 -16.75
N ASP A 142 -22.20 -12.95 -17.58
CA ASP A 142 -22.99 -14.13 -17.21
C ASP A 142 -22.04 -15.32 -16.97
N TYR A 143 -21.35 -15.28 -15.82
CA TYR A 143 -20.35 -16.30 -15.48
C TYR A 143 -20.96 -17.66 -15.18
N ASP A 144 -22.20 -17.71 -14.70
CA ASP A 144 -22.94 -18.97 -14.50
C ASP A 144 -23.24 -19.64 -15.84
N GLY A 145 -23.79 -18.89 -16.81
CA GLY A 145 -24.02 -19.38 -18.16
C GLY A 145 -22.73 -19.78 -18.86
N CYS A 146 -21.65 -19.01 -18.68
CA CYS A 146 -20.32 -19.34 -19.20
C CYS A 146 -19.80 -20.69 -18.65
N GLU A 147 -19.83 -20.88 -17.33
CA GLU A 147 -19.38 -22.12 -16.67
C GLU A 147 -20.19 -23.32 -17.18
N GLN A 148 -21.53 -23.22 -17.18
CA GLN A 148 -22.42 -24.29 -17.63
C GLN A 148 -22.17 -24.69 -19.09
N MET A 149 -22.04 -23.70 -19.99
CA MET A 149 -21.77 -23.98 -21.41
C MET A 149 -20.38 -24.62 -21.62
N ALA A 150 -19.36 -24.13 -20.91
CA ALA A 150 -18.02 -24.71 -21.01
C ALA A 150 -17.96 -26.14 -20.44
N GLU A 151 -18.65 -26.42 -19.32
CA GLU A 151 -18.75 -27.76 -18.74
C GLU A 151 -19.56 -28.73 -19.62
N ALA A 152 -20.61 -28.25 -20.29
CA ALA A 152 -21.36 -29.04 -21.26
C ALA A 152 -20.48 -29.47 -22.44
N LEU A 153 -19.61 -28.58 -22.93
CA LEU A 153 -18.63 -28.89 -23.98
C LEU A 153 -17.56 -29.89 -23.53
N LEU A 154 -17.14 -29.85 -22.27
CA LEU A 154 -16.23 -30.86 -21.71
C LEU A 154 -16.91 -32.23 -21.63
N SER A 155 -18.21 -32.25 -21.32
CA SER A 155 -18.97 -33.48 -21.10
C SER A 155 -19.52 -34.10 -22.39
N SER A 156 -19.67 -33.32 -23.46
CA SER A 156 -20.27 -33.78 -24.73
C SER A 156 -19.39 -34.74 -25.52
N GLY A 157 -18.08 -34.75 -25.29
CA GLY A 157 -17.11 -35.48 -26.11
C GLY A 157 -16.94 -34.94 -27.54
N THR A 158 -17.57 -33.81 -27.88
CA THR A 158 -17.54 -33.23 -29.24
C THR A 158 -16.34 -32.30 -29.47
N VAL A 159 -15.64 -31.92 -28.40
CA VAL A 159 -14.45 -31.06 -28.45
C VAL A 159 -13.22 -31.89 -28.81
N ALA A 160 -12.44 -31.43 -29.79
CA ALA A 160 -11.19 -32.10 -30.15
C ALA A 160 -10.21 -32.13 -28.96
N GLN A 161 -9.44 -33.22 -28.83
CA GLN A 161 -8.50 -33.43 -27.71
C GLN A 161 -7.54 -32.24 -27.49
N LYS A 162 -7.09 -31.61 -28.57
CA LYS A 162 -6.19 -30.44 -28.53
C LYS A 162 -6.84 -29.18 -27.91
N ASP A 163 -8.17 -29.09 -27.95
CA ASP A 163 -8.96 -27.93 -27.54
C ASP A 163 -9.49 -28.08 -26.11
N LEU A 164 -9.55 -29.30 -25.56
CA LEU A 164 -9.99 -29.58 -24.19
C LEU A 164 -9.29 -28.71 -23.12
N PRO A 165 -7.97 -28.47 -23.16
CA PRO A 165 -7.33 -27.59 -22.18
C PRO A 165 -7.85 -26.14 -22.21
N THR A 166 -8.21 -25.63 -23.39
CA THR A 166 -8.75 -24.28 -23.57
C THR A 166 -10.19 -24.20 -23.05
N VAL A 167 -11.01 -25.24 -23.28
CA VAL A 167 -12.38 -25.31 -22.75
C VAL A 167 -12.35 -25.41 -21.22
N ALA A 168 -11.53 -26.29 -20.67
CA ALA A 168 -11.36 -26.43 -19.22
C ALA A 168 -10.82 -25.14 -18.58
N TYR A 169 -10.00 -24.39 -19.30
CA TYR A 169 -9.53 -23.08 -18.84
C TYR A 169 -10.68 -22.07 -18.73
N LEU A 170 -11.58 -21.99 -19.72
CA LEU A 170 -12.72 -21.08 -19.67
C LEU A 170 -13.66 -21.39 -18.49
N ALA A 171 -14.01 -22.67 -18.31
CA ALA A 171 -14.85 -23.11 -17.18
C ALA A 171 -14.24 -22.68 -15.83
N ARG A 172 -12.93 -22.90 -15.67
CA ARG A 172 -12.21 -22.47 -14.46
C ARG A 172 -12.20 -20.95 -14.30
N GLN A 173 -12.01 -20.17 -15.36
CA GLN A 173 -12.04 -18.70 -15.26
C GLN A 173 -13.40 -18.19 -14.78
N ALA A 174 -14.49 -18.73 -15.32
CA ALA A 174 -15.84 -18.37 -14.89
C ALA A 174 -16.05 -18.68 -13.39
N LYS A 175 -15.62 -19.87 -12.94
CA LYS A 175 -15.67 -20.28 -11.54
C LYS A 175 -14.83 -19.38 -10.62
N ASP A 176 -13.59 -19.09 -11.01
CA ASP A 176 -12.68 -18.20 -10.27
C ASP A 176 -13.30 -16.79 -10.14
N MET A 177 -13.95 -16.29 -11.20
CA MET A 177 -14.61 -14.99 -11.19
C MET A 177 -15.81 -14.95 -10.24
N LYS A 178 -16.67 -15.96 -10.28
CA LYS A 178 -17.79 -16.12 -9.33
C LYS A 178 -17.30 -16.12 -7.88
N ALA A 179 -16.24 -16.86 -7.60
CA ALA A 179 -15.66 -16.91 -6.26
C ALA A 179 -15.08 -15.56 -5.83
N SER A 180 -14.43 -14.83 -6.73
CA SER A 180 -13.91 -13.48 -6.46
C SER A 180 -15.03 -12.49 -6.14
N ILE A 181 -16.09 -12.47 -6.96
CA ILE A 181 -17.26 -11.62 -6.77
C ILE A 181 -17.90 -11.91 -5.40
N ALA A 182 -18.10 -13.19 -5.06
CA ALA A 182 -18.65 -13.57 -3.76
C ALA A 182 -17.79 -13.09 -2.58
N ALA A 183 -16.45 -13.19 -2.71
CA ALA A 183 -15.53 -12.71 -1.69
C ALA A 183 -15.59 -11.20 -1.50
N ASP A 184 -15.64 -10.43 -2.60
CA ASP A 184 -15.73 -8.97 -2.57
C ASP A 184 -17.09 -8.51 -2.00
N CYS A 185 -18.19 -9.13 -2.40
CA CYS A 185 -19.52 -8.87 -1.80
C CYS A 185 -19.51 -9.10 -0.28
N ASN A 186 -18.97 -10.24 0.17
CA ASN A 186 -18.86 -10.56 1.60
C ASN A 186 -17.98 -9.55 2.35
N ARG A 187 -16.90 -9.08 1.71
CA ARG A 187 -15.99 -8.10 2.31
C ARG A 187 -16.68 -6.74 2.51
N ILE A 188 -17.43 -6.27 1.52
CA ILE A 188 -18.22 -5.03 1.61
C ILE A 188 -19.24 -5.14 2.74
N GLN A 189 -20.00 -6.23 2.80
CA GLN A 189 -20.98 -6.46 3.87
C GLN A 189 -20.33 -6.47 5.25
N THR A 190 -19.16 -7.13 5.38
CA THR A 190 -18.41 -7.18 6.63
C THR A 190 -17.97 -5.78 7.06
N LEU A 191 -17.37 -5.00 6.17
CA LEU A 191 -16.91 -3.63 6.46
C LEU A 191 -18.08 -2.70 6.82
N ALA A 192 -19.20 -2.82 6.12
CA ALA A 192 -20.41 -2.06 6.43
C ALA A 192 -20.95 -2.42 7.84
N ALA A 193 -20.96 -3.71 8.20
CA ALA A 193 -21.38 -4.17 9.53
C ALA A 193 -20.39 -3.75 10.64
N GLU A 194 -19.09 -3.65 10.32
CA GLU A 194 -18.04 -3.13 11.20
C GLU A 194 -18.09 -1.60 11.34
N GLY A 195 -18.96 -0.91 10.59
CA GLY A 195 -19.13 0.55 10.64
C GLY A 195 -18.06 1.32 9.88
N ASP A 196 -17.40 0.69 8.90
CA ASP A 196 -16.42 1.31 7.98
C ASP A 196 -16.95 1.32 6.52
N PRO A 197 -18.05 2.04 6.24
CA PRO A 197 -18.65 2.07 4.90
C PRO A 197 -17.76 2.76 3.86
N ASP A 198 -16.86 3.65 4.27
CA ASP A 198 -15.94 4.35 3.36
C ASP A 198 -14.92 3.38 2.76
N GLN A 199 -14.31 2.53 3.60
CA GLN A 199 -13.44 1.48 3.07
C GLN A 199 -14.23 0.49 2.20
N ALA A 200 -15.45 0.15 2.58
CA ALA A 200 -16.30 -0.75 1.81
C ALA A 200 -16.62 -0.21 0.41
N ARG A 201 -16.86 1.11 0.27
CA ARG A 201 -17.12 1.75 -1.03
C ARG A 201 -15.96 1.62 -2.03
N THR A 202 -14.72 1.45 -1.56
CA THR A 202 -13.55 1.30 -2.44
C THR A 202 -13.60 0.05 -3.33
N PHE A 203 -14.41 -0.95 -2.96
CA PHE A 203 -14.56 -2.19 -3.72
C PHE A 203 -15.62 -2.10 -4.84
N LEU A 204 -16.55 -1.14 -4.77
CA LEU A 204 -17.65 -1.02 -5.73
C LEU A 204 -17.20 -0.85 -7.19
N PRO A 205 -16.18 -0.02 -7.52
CA PRO A 205 -15.72 0.12 -8.91
C PRO A 205 -15.17 -1.19 -9.50
N GLY A 206 -14.55 -2.03 -8.66
CA GLY A 206 -14.06 -3.34 -9.08
C GLY A 206 -15.21 -4.30 -9.40
N LEU A 207 -16.23 -4.34 -8.53
CA LEU A 207 -17.42 -5.15 -8.74
C LEU A 207 -18.25 -4.69 -9.94
N SER A 208 -18.47 -3.39 -10.13
CA SER A 208 -19.24 -2.88 -11.29
C SER A 208 -18.57 -3.17 -12.63
N ALA A 209 -17.23 -3.21 -12.66
CA ALA A 209 -16.50 -3.61 -13.86
C ALA A 209 -16.77 -5.07 -14.26
N VAL A 210 -17.04 -5.97 -13.29
CA VAL A 210 -17.22 -7.41 -13.53
C VAL A 210 -18.66 -7.90 -13.37
N LEU A 211 -19.59 -7.09 -12.88
CA LEU A 211 -21.02 -7.43 -12.80
C LEU A 211 -21.83 -6.78 -13.92
N PRO A 212 -22.92 -7.41 -14.41
CA PRO A 212 -23.83 -6.81 -15.37
C PRO A 212 -24.35 -5.44 -14.91
N ASP A 213 -24.63 -4.56 -15.86
CA ASP A 213 -25.24 -3.27 -15.56
C ASP A 213 -26.62 -3.49 -14.93
N GLY A 214 -26.87 -2.88 -13.76
CA GLY A 214 -28.10 -3.09 -13.00
C GLY A 214 -28.17 -4.42 -12.22
N ASP A 215 -27.05 -5.12 -12.00
CA ASP A 215 -27.02 -6.33 -11.17
C ASP A 215 -27.56 -6.05 -9.75
N GLN A 216 -28.53 -6.86 -9.32
CA GLN A 216 -29.21 -6.68 -8.04
C GLN A 216 -28.25 -6.69 -6.85
N ARG A 217 -27.13 -7.43 -6.92
CA ARG A 217 -26.13 -7.47 -5.85
C ARG A 217 -25.49 -6.11 -5.64
N LEU A 218 -25.19 -5.37 -6.72
CA LEU A 218 -24.63 -4.01 -6.59
C LEU A 218 -25.63 -3.08 -5.92
N ILE A 219 -26.89 -3.12 -6.35
CA ILE A 219 -27.98 -2.32 -5.80
C ILE A 219 -28.15 -2.62 -4.29
N ASP A 220 -28.10 -3.90 -3.91
CA ASP A 220 -28.24 -4.31 -2.52
C ASP A 220 -27.05 -3.87 -1.67
N LEU A 221 -25.82 -3.96 -2.21
CA LEU A 221 -24.62 -3.48 -1.53
C LEU A 221 -24.63 -1.96 -1.38
N GLU A 222 -25.07 -1.20 -2.39
CA GLU A 222 -25.23 0.25 -2.28
C GLU A 222 -26.21 0.63 -1.18
N LYS A 223 -27.37 -0.04 -1.09
CA LYS A 223 -28.33 0.15 0.02
C LYS A 223 -27.73 -0.18 1.38
N VAL A 224 -26.95 -1.26 1.48
CA VAL A 224 -26.23 -1.61 2.72
C VAL A 224 -25.26 -0.49 3.10
N LEU A 225 -24.55 0.10 2.14
CA LEU A 225 -23.59 1.18 2.38
C LEU A 225 -24.24 2.53 2.70
N GLU A 226 -25.43 2.81 2.16
CA GLU A 226 -26.25 3.98 2.50
C GLU A 226 -26.85 3.88 3.90
N SER A 227 -27.25 2.68 4.32
CA SER A 227 -27.84 2.43 5.64
C SER A 227 -26.80 2.21 6.73
N ALA A 228 -25.56 1.84 6.37
CA ALA A 228 -24.46 1.68 7.31
C ALA A 228 -24.14 3.02 7.96
N LYS A 229 -24.37 3.11 9.28
CA LYS A 229 -23.96 4.28 10.05
C LYS A 229 -22.45 4.24 10.20
N PRO A 230 -21.69 5.21 9.66
CA PRO A 230 -20.27 5.26 9.91
C PRO A 230 -20.05 5.36 11.41
N VAL A 231 -19.21 4.49 11.96
CA VAL A 231 -18.70 4.67 13.31
C VAL A 231 -17.83 5.91 13.22
N LEU A 232 -18.38 7.03 13.71
CA LEU A 232 -17.83 8.38 13.60
C LEU A 232 -16.35 8.42 14.02
N ARG A 233 -15.46 8.23 13.04
CA ARG A 233 -14.07 8.63 13.13
C ARG A 233 -14.06 10.10 12.75
N LYS A 234 -14.31 11.00 13.71
CA LYS A 234 -14.34 12.47 13.53
C LYS A 234 -13.25 12.96 12.56
N SER A 235 -13.52 13.15 11.27
CA SER A 235 -12.59 13.82 10.37
C SER A 235 -12.79 15.33 10.53
N VAL A 236 -11.69 16.07 10.69
CA VAL A 236 -11.69 17.52 10.73
C VAL A 236 -11.37 18.00 9.32
N GLU A 237 -12.32 18.64 8.66
CA GLU A 237 -12.09 19.28 7.36
C GLU A 237 -11.22 20.52 7.54
N ALA A 238 -10.16 20.62 6.73
CA ALA A 238 -9.26 21.77 6.71
C ALA A 238 -9.91 22.91 5.89
N ASN A 239 -10.16 24.04 6.54
CA ASN A 239 -10.67 25.25 5.90
C ASN A 239 -9.47 26.08 5.38
N ASN A 240 -9.29 26.12 4.07
CA ASN A 240 -8.27 26.94 3.41
C ASN A 240 -8.91 28.22 2.87
N ASP A 241 -8.93 29.30 3.66
CA ASP A 241 -9.28 30.64 3.20
C ASP A 241 -8.04 31.56 3.24
N SER A 242 -7.48 31.85 2.07
CA SER A 242 -6.11 32.35 1.88
C SER A 242 -6.04 33.86 1.62
N THR A 243 -6.55 34.67 2.54
CA THR A 243 -6.33 36.14 2.53
C THR A 243 -5.87 36.63 3.90
N GLU A 244 -4.69 36.18 4.35
CA GLU A 244 -4.15 36.54 5.66
C GLU A 244 -3.06 37.63 5.53
N VAL A 245 -3.34 38.81 6.11
CA VAL A 245 -2.33 39.81 6.53
C VAL A 245 -1.24 39.08 7.31
N SER A 246 0.05 39.43 7.19
CA SER A 246 1.14 38.62 7.78
C SER A 246 1.02 38.54 9.32
N ARG A 247 0.34 37.51 9.81
CA ARG A 247 0.19 37.26 11.23
C ARG A 247 1.45 36.58 11.76
N GLN A 248 1.85 36.95 12.97
CA GLN A 248 3.05 36.38 13.58
C GLN A 248 2.72 35.03 14.20
N TRP A 249 3.39 33.99 13.70
CA TRP A 249 3.33 32.63 14.24
C TRP A 249 4.57 32.36 15.11
N VAL A 250 4.36 31.79 16.29
CA VAL A 250 5.40 31.34 17.22
C VAL A 250 5.38 29.83 17.31
N ARG A 251 6.56 29.20 17.24
CA ARG A 251 6.68 27.74 17.28
C ARG A 251 6.63 27.25 18.73
N LEU A 252 5.73 26.31 19.00
CA LEU A 252 5.57 25.68 20.32
C LEU A 252 6.31 24.34 20.41
N VAL A 253 6.38 23.59 19.32
CA VAL A 253 7.06 22.30 19.21
C VAL A 253 7.82 22.26 17.89
N SER A 254 9.06 21.76 17.92
CA SER A 254 9.97 21.77 16.77
C SER A 254 10.69 20.45 16.53
N GLU A 255 11.13 20.26 15.29
CA GLU A 255 12.01 19.18 14.84
C GLU A 255 13.48 19.62 14.76
N ILE A 256 14.39 18.66 14.59
CA ILE A 256 15.76 18.96 14.18
C ILE A 256 15.75 19.29 12.70
N SER A 257 16.37 20.39 12.31
CA SER A 257 16.56 20.67 10.88
C SER A 257 17.34 19.54 10.21
N GLY A 258 16.70 18.81 9.31
CA GLY A 258 17.36 17.84 8.44
C GLY A 258 18.44 18.54 7.63
N SER A 259 19.64 17.96 7.56
CA SER A 259 20.66 18.44 6.64
C SER A 259 20.16 18.27 5.20
N SER A 260 20.00 19.38 4.48
CA SER A 260 20.10 19.51 3.01
C SER A 260 18.86 19.67 2.12
N LYS A 261 17.60 19.65 2.59
CA LYS A 261 16.45 19.85 1.70
C LYS A 261 15.28 20.60 2.36
N ASP A 262 15.43 21.90 2.57
CA ASP A 262 14.57 22.91 1.93
C ASP A 262 14.79 24.33 2.49
N VAL A 263 14.84 25.27 1.55
CA VAL A 263 15.24 26.67 1.68
C VAL A 263 14.03 27.58 1.96
N ALA A 264 12.88 27.03 2.35
CA ALA A 264 11.64 27.80 2.47
C ALA A 264 10.89 27.67 3.82
N GLY A 265 11.42 26.90 4.79
CA GLY A 265 10.88 26.86 6.15
C GLY A 265 11.48 27.93 7.06
N PRO A 266 10.70 28.60 7.93
CA PRO A 266 11.25 29.56 8.88
C PRO A 266 12.11 28.84 9.93
N ARG A 267 13.42 29.08 9.83
CA ARG A 267 14.55 28.76 10.74
C ARG A 267 15.01 27.29 10.79
N VAL A 268 16.31 27.13 10.53
CA VAL A 268 17.12 25.96 10.91
C VAL A 268 17.15 25.87 12.44
N ILE A 269 16.62 24.79 13.02
CA ILE A 269 16.60 24.56 14.46
C ILE A 269 17.72 23.57 14.80
N ASN A 270 18.64 23.99 15.66
CA ASN A 270 19.75 23.13 16.07
C ASN A 270 19.22 21.99 16.96
N LYS A 271 19.89 20.84 16.94
CA LYS A 271 19.52 19.66 17.74
C LYS A 271 19.21 19.92 19.24
N PRO A 272 19.90 20.82 19.96
CA PRO A 272 19.58 21.13 21.36
C PRO A 272 18.27 21.92 21.55
N GLU A 273 17.78 22.58 20.50
CA GLU A 273 16.57 23.42 20.52
C GLU A 273 15.32 22.65 20.08
N ALA A 274 15.51 21.50 19.42
CA ALA A 274 14.43 20.63 18.99
C ALA A 274 13.70 20.00 20.18
N SER A 275 12.39 19.82 20.02
CA SER A 275 11.59 19.15 21.04
C SER A 275 11.96 17.67 21.14
N VAL A 276 12.14 17.19 22.38
CA VAL A 276 12.32 15.75 22.65
C VAL A 276 10.95 15.09 22.72
N TRP A 277 10.82 13.95 22.05
CA TRP A 277 9.61 13.16 21.98
C TRP A 277 9.79 11.80 22.68
N LYS A 278 8.75 11.34 23.36
CA LYS A 278 8.60 9.96 23.81
C LYS A 278 7.87 9.17 22.74
N LEU A 279 8.43 8.04 22.34
CA LEU A 279 7.90 7.16 21.30
C LEU A 279 7.61 5.76 21.87
N TYR A 280 6.39 5.28 21.61
CA TYR A 280 5.98 3.90 21.83
C TYR A 280 5.29 3.36 20.59
N VAL A 281 5.56 2.10 20.24
CA VAL A 281 5.10 1.51 18.97
C VAL A 281 4.29 0.26 19.28
N VAL A 282 3.07 0.23 18.75
CA VAL A 282 2.11 -0.88 18.90
C VAL A 282 1.66 -1.38 17.53
N GLU A 283 1.19 -2.62 17.41
CA GLU A 283 0.77 -3.17 16.12
C GLU A 283 -0.47 -2.44 15.57
N ALA A 284 -1.40 -2.10 16.46
CA ALA A 284 -2.61 -1.36 16.14
C ALA A 284 -2.99 -0.39 17.26
N LEU A 285 -3.70 0.69 16.93
CA LEU A 285 -4.16 1.69 17.90
C LEU A 285 -5.00 1.08 19.04
N SER A 286 -5.72 -0.02 18.80
CA SER A 286 -6.48 -0.75 19.83
C SER A 286 -5.61 -1.35 20.95
N GLN A 287 -4.30 -1.44 20.74
CA GLN A 287 -3.32 -1.88 21.74
C GLN A 287 -2.66 -0.71 22.48
N ALA A 288 -3.03 0.53 22.17
CA ALA A 288 -2.48 1.69 22.85
C ALA A 288 -2.84 1.66 24.35
N PRO A 289 -1.91 2.00 25.27
CA PRO A 289 -2.22 2.04 26.69
C PRO A 289 -3.38 2.99 26.99
N GLU A 290 -4.28 2.62 27.91
CA GLU A 290 -5.43 3.45 28.22
C GLU A 290 -5.00 4.83 28.74
N GLY A 291 -5.57 5.89 28.16
CA GLY A 291 -5.28 7.27 28.57
C GLY A 291 -3.88 7.76 28.21
N TRP A 292 -3.15 7.07 27.34
CA TRP A 292 -1.80 7.44 26.89
C TRP A 292 -1.68 8.85 26.33
N GLN A 293 -2.76 9.54 25.97
CA GLN A 293 -2.78 10.91 25.48
C GLN A 293 -2.86 11.96 26.61
N LYS A 294 -3.21 11.56 27.84
CA LYS A 294 -3.49 12.47 28.97
C LYS A 294 -2.20 12.99 29.61
N PRO A 295 -2.18 14.22 30.18
CA PRO A 295 -0.98 14.78 30.81
C PRO A 295 -0.42 13.95 31.97
N ALA A 296 -1.30 13.29 32.74
CA ALA A 296 -0.93 12.50 33.91
C ALA A 296 -0.42 11.08 33.57
N PHE A 297 -0.43 10.68 32.30
CA PHE A 297 0.08 9.37 31.89
C PHE A 297 1.60 9.29 32.06
N ASP A 298 2.08 8.20 32.65
CA ASP A 298 3.50 7.93 32.84
C ASP A 298 4.11 7.31 31.57
N ASP A 299 4.85 8.11 30.83
CA ASP A 299 5.61 7.73 29.65
C ASP A 299 7.13 7.62 29.92
N SER A 300 7.55 7.56 31.18
CA SER A 300 8.97 7.55 31.56
C SER A 300 9.74 6.36 30.96
N ALA A 301 9.07 5.22 30.79
CA ALA A 301 9.63 4.02 30.16
C ALA A 301 9.66 4.06 28.63
N TRP A 302 9.06 5.08 27.99
CA TRP A 302 9.03 5.19 26.54
C TRP A 302 10.38 5.67 26.01
N LYS A 303 10.72 5.24 24.78
CA LYS A 303 11.98 5.61 24.15
C LYS A 303 11.98 7.09 23.81
N GLU A 304 13.04 7.80 24.17
CA GLU A 304 13.26 9.17 23.70
C GLU A 304 13.74 9.21 22.26
N THR A 305 13.22 10.17 21.51
CA THR A 305 13.59 10.47 20.14
C THR A 305 13.43 11.95 19.87
N VAL A 306 13.88 12.35 18.70
CA VAL A 306 13.69 13.66 18.09
C VAL A 306 13.01 13.42 16.75
N LEU A 307 12.30 14.42 16.23
CA LEU A 307 11.78 14.39 14.86
C LEU A 307 12.83 14.99 13.91
N PRO A 308 12.92 14.54 12.64
CA PRO A 308 12.16 13.44 12.05
C PRO A 308 12.39 12.05 12.67
N VAL A 309 11.39 11.16 12.59
CA VAL A 309 11.52 9.76 13.08
C VAL A 309 10.83 8.73 12.19
N SER A 310 11.46 7.55 12.12
CA SER A 310 10.87 6.33 11.56
C SER A 310 10.72 5.23 12.60
N TRP A 311 9.74 4.36 12.39
CA TRP A 311 9.50 3.17 13.20
C TRP A 311 9.16 1.97 12.32
N ARG A 312 8.88 0.83 12.97
CA ARG A 312 8.49 -0.39 12.27
C ARG A 312 7.23 -0.15 11.44
N MET A 313 7.28 -0.52 10.17
CA MET A 313 6.16 -0.32 9.25
C MET A 313 4.91 -1.11 9.67
N TYR A 314 3.74 -0.64 9.25
CA TYR A 314 2.41 -1.17 9.58
C TYR A 314 2.00 -1.09 11.05
N HIS A 315 2.87 -0.56 11.90
CA HIS A 315 2.61 -0.33 13.31
C HIS A 315 2.18 1.12 13.52
N THR A 316 1.44 1.32 14.60
CA THR A 316 1.03 2.62 15.10
C THR A 316 2.12 3.16 16.03
N ALA A 317 2.63 4.34 15.73
CA ALA A 317 3.46 5.10 16.64
C ALA A 317 2.58 5.98 17.53
N LEU A 318 2.85 5.97 18.83
CA LEU A 318 2.34 6.88 19.83
C LEU A 318 3.48 7.80 20.22
N LEU A 319 3.33 9.09 19.94
CA LEU A 319 4.32 10.13 20.18
C LEU A 319 3.79 11.09 21.24
N ARG A 320 4.61 11.47 22.21
CA ARG A 320 4.29 12.46 23.24
C ARG A 320 5.43 13.45 23.42
N THR A 321 5.09 14.71 23.63
CA THR A 321 6.05 15.74 24.05
C THR A 321 5.37 16.76 24.96
N LYS A 322 6.18 17.57 25.62
CA LYS A 322 5.73 18.66 26.50
C LYS A 322 6.25 19.98 25.99
N PHE A 323 5.46 21.03 26.14
CA PHE A 323 5.84 22.39 25.75
C PHE A 323 5.27 23.42 26.72
N MET A 324 5.89 24.60 26.78
CA MET A 324 5.51 25.68 27.68
C MET A 324 4.76 26.78 26.92
N VAL A 325 3.72 27.32 27.54
CA VAL A 325 3.02 28.53 27.08
C VAL A 325 3.06 29.55 28.21
N GLU A 326 3.73 30.68 28.00
CA GLU A 326 3.86 31.72 29.02
C GLU A 326 2.52 32.40 29.30
N ASP A 327 1.88 32.89 28.24
CA ASP A 327 0.57 33.53 28.30
C ASP A 327 -0.30 33.08 27.13
N LYS A 328 -1.34 32.28 27.40
CA LYS A 328 -2.27 31.84 26.36
C LYS A 328 -3.17 32.98 25.87
N THR A 329 -3.31 34.06 26.64
CA THR A 329 -4.25 35.14 26.29
C THR A 329 -3.78 35.94 25.09
N VAL A 330 -2.48 35.92 24.79
CA VAL A 330 -1.91 36.50 23.57
C VAL A 330 -2.08 35.61 22.33
N LEU A 331 -2.65 34.41 22.46
CA LEU A 331 -2.83 33.47 21.34
C LEU A 331 -4.26 33.51 20.80
N ASP A 332 -4.42 33.49 19.47
CA ASP A 332 -5.74 33.40 18.79
C ASP A 332 -5.84 32.33 17.70
N GLY A 333 -4.77 31.56 17.48
CA GLY A 333 -4.76 30.47 16.51
C GLY A 333 -3.74 29.40 16.87
N LEU A 334 -3.98 28.20 16.37
CA LEU A 334 -3.00 27.12 16.33
C LEU A 334 -3.00 26.56 14.92
N ARG A 335 -1.84 26.17 14.42
CA ARG A 335 -1.73 25.36 13.21
C ARG A 335 -0.79 24.21 13.46
N PHE A 336 -1.02 23.12 12.75
CA PHE A 336 -0.01 22.10 12.60
C PHE A 336 0.63 22.23 11.22
N TYR A 337 1.90 21.85 11.17
CA TYR A 337 2.64 21.66 9.94
C TYR A 337 3.45 20.38 10.08
N ALA A 338 3.31 19.46 9.14
CA ALA A 338 4.01 18.18 9.20
C ALA A 338 4.36 17.73 7.79
N TRP A 339 5.61 17.30 7.59
CA TRP A 339 5.97 16.53 6.42
C TRP A 339 5.74 15.05 6.73
N ILE A 340 4.81 14.43 6.03
CA ILE A 340 4.47 13.03 6.29
C ILE A 340 4.64 12.16 5.06
N PHE A 341 5.22 10.99 5.28
CA PHE A 341 5.38 9.96 4.26
C PHE A 341 4.44 8.79 4.51
N ARG A 342 3.44 8.61 3.64
CA ARG A 342 2.55 7.42 3.65
C ARG A 342 2.01 7.07 5.05
N GLN A 343 1.51 8.08 5.75
CA GLN A 343 0.91 7.94 7.07
C GLN A 343 -0.63 7.93 6.97
N GLN A 344 -1.29 7.24 7.90
CA GLN A 344 -2.75 7.23 8.04
C GLN A 344 -3.15 7.30 9.50
N GLY A 345 -4.41 7.68 9.72
CA GLY A 345 -5.01 7.72 11.05
C GLY A 345 -4.20 8.61 11.98
N VAL A 346 -3.76 9.76 11.48
CA VAL A 346 -3.07 10.74 12.31
C VAL A 346 -4.11 11.34 13.24
N GLU A 347 -3.96 11.16 14.55
CA GLU A 347 -4.81 11.83 15.54
C GLU A 347 -3.93 12.67 16.44
N ILE A 348 -4.31 13.93 16.64
CA ILE A 348 -3.54 14.92 17.40
C ILE A 348 -4.34 15.31 18.64
N TYR A 349 -3.69 15.22 19.79
CA TYR A 349 -4.26 15.48 21.10
C TYR A 349 -3.51 16.60 21.82
N LEU A 350 -4.25 17.55 22.39
CA LEU A 350 -3.73 18.59 23.27
C LEU A 350 -4.27 18.39 24.68
N ASN A 351 -3.38 18.18 25.63
CA ASN A 351 -3.70 17.90 27.03
C ASN A 351 -4.73 16.77 27.21
N GLY A 352 -4.65 15.73 26.37
CA GLY A 352 -5.55 14.57 26.38
C GLY A 352 -6.82 14.72 25.54
N GLU A 353 -7.10 15.91 25.00
CA GLU A 353 -8.28 16.20 24.20
C GLU A 353 -7.94 16.11 22.72
N LEU A 354 -8.75 15.37 21.95
CA LEU A 354 -8.57 15.21 20.51
C LEU A 354 -8.92 16.52 19.80
N VAL A 355 -7.92 17.14 19.15
CA VAL A 355 -8.10 18.44 18.48
C VAL A 355 -8.08 18.36 16.96
N ALA A 356 -7.45 17.35 16.38
CA ALA A 356 -7.42 17.16 14.94
C ALA A 356 -7.24 15.70 14.54
N LYS A 357 -7.72 15.38 13.33
CA LYS A 357 -7.56 14.08 12.68
C LYS A 357 -7.23 14.30 11.22
N VAL A 358 -6.16 13.67 10.75
CA VAL A 358 -5.78 13.62 9.33
C VAL A 358 -5.89 12.17 8.87
N ASN A 359 -6.92 11.90 8.09
CA ASN A 359 -7.14 10.59 7.50
C ASN A 359 -6.47 10.51 6.13
N ASN A 360 -5.79 9.39 5.90
CA ASN A 360 -5.28 8.94 4.59
C ASN A 360 -4.67 10.05 3.73
N VAL A 361 -3.39 10.37 3.95
CA VAL A 361 -2.67 11.22 3.00
C VAL A 361 -2.42 10.41 1.73
N GLU A 362 -3.29 10.64 0.75
CA GLU A 362 -3.28 9.94 -0.54
C GLU A 362 -1.98 10.21 -1.31
N ALA A 363 -1.45 11.43 -1.14
CA ALA A 363 -0.13 11.82 -1.62
C ALA A 363 0.98 11.04 -0.91
N LYS A 364 2.05 10.75 -1.64
CA LYS A 364 3.08 9.80 -1.19
C LYS A 364 3.90 10.35 -0.04
N THR A 365 4.34 11.57 -0.24
CA THR A 365 5.04 12.49 0.65
C THR A 365 4.33 13.81 0.44
N GLY A 366 4.03 14.52 1.51
CA GLY A 366 3.49 15.86 1.38
C GLY A 366 3.59 16.61 2.68
N ASP A 367 3.78 17.91 2.53
CA ASP A 367 3.47 18.84 3.61
C ASP A 367 1.96 18.82 3.82
N ILE A 368 1.58 18.54 5.05
CA ILE A 368 0.24 18.81 5.55
C ILE A 368 0.35 20.04 6.46
N GLU A 369 -0.37 21.09 6.07
CA GLU A 369 -0.53 22.28 6.88
C GLU A 369 -2.03 22.52 7.08
N GLY A 370 -2.40 22.96 8.28
CA GLY A 370 -3.76 23.38 8.54
C GLY A 370 -3.91 24.07 9.89
N ASP A 371 -4.70 25.13 9.89
CA ASP A 371 -5.18 25.75 11.12
C ASP A 371 -6.08 24.76 11.86
N PHE A 372 -5.85 24.61 13.16
CA PHE A 372 -6.80 23.94 14.02
C PHE A 372 -8.04 24.81 14.21
N LEU A 373 -9.18 24.15 14.45
CA LEU A 373 -10.40 24.84 14.86
C LEU A 373 -10.13 25.71 16.10
N ALA A 374 -10.78 26.87 16.19
CA ALA A 374 -10.64 27.78 17.33
C ALA A 374 -10.94 27.12 18.69
N SER A 375 -11.70 26.01 18.71
CA SER A 375 -11.93 25.20 19.90
C SER A 375 -10.66 24.56 20.46
N ALA A 376 -9.64 24.28 19.63
CA ALA A 376 -8.39 23.67 20.06
C ALA A 376 -7.64 24.52 21.11
N LEU A 377 -7.70 25.86 20.98
CA LEU A 377 -7.10 26.80 21.94
C LEU A 377 -7.65 26.66 23.36
N LYS A 378 -8.91 26.19 23.52
CA LYS A 378 -9.52 25.98 24.84
C LYS A 378 -8.78 24.92 25.65
N HIS A 379 -8.07 24.03 24.95
CA HIS A 379 -7.30 22.95 25.57
C HIS A 379 -5.88 23.38 25.93
N ILE A 380 -5.39 24.55 25.51
CA ILE A 380 -4.12 25.12 25.96
C ILE A 380 -4.29 25.85 27.30
N ARG A 381 -3.27 25.76 28.14
CA ARG A 381 -3.16 26.48 29.42
C ARG A 381 -1.81 27.19 29.54
N ASN A 382 -1.74 28.20 30.41
CA ASN A 382 -0.46 28.76 30.81
C ASN A 382 0.35 27.69 31.56
N GLY A 383 1.67 27.69 31.38
CA GLY A 383 2.57 26.67 31.90
C GLY A 383 2.74 25.47 30.97
N GLU A 384 2.94 24.29 31.57
CA GLU A 384 3.24 23.06 30.84
C GLU A 384 1.99 22.45 30.18
N ASN A 385 2.11 22.14 28.89
CA ASN A 385 1.13 21.47 28.08
C ASN A 385 1.70 20.15 27.54
N THR A 386 0.82 19.20 27.24
CA THR A 386 1.16 17.92 26.61
C THR A 386 0.60 17.88 25.20
N LEU A 387 1.45 17.55 24.24
CA LEU A 387 1.06 17.21 22.87
C LEU A 387 1.26 15.72 22.69
N ALA A 388 0.22 15.03 22.19
CA ALA A 388 0.28 13.61 21.88
C ALA A 388 -0.24 13.35 20.47
N ILE A 389 0.40 12.44 19.74
CA ILE A 389 0.08 12.12 18.35
C ILE A 389 0.11 10.62 18.18
N THR A 390 -0.90 10.08 17.52
CA THR A 390 -0.83 8.73 16.96
C THR A 390 -0.80 8.81 15.45
N THR A 391 -0.04 7.93 14.82
CA THR A 391 -0.01 7.77 13.37
C THR A 391 0.38 6.34 13.01
N ARG A 392 -0.15 5.83 11.90
CA ARG A 392 0.18 4.50 11.39
C ARG A 392 0.83 4.60 10.02
N HIS A 393 1.92 3.85 9.83
CA HIS A 393 2.54 3.76 8.52
C HIS A 393 1.72 2.85 7.58
N ASN A 394 1.42 3.32 6.36
CA ASN A 394 0.60 2.64 5.36
C ASN A 394 1.28 1.44 4.69
N TRP A 395 2.60 1.27 4.87
CA TRP A 395 3.33 0.13 4.34
C TRP A 395 3.24 -1.05 5.28
N ARG A 396 3.00 -2.24 4.72
CA ARG A 396 2.93 -3.46 5.52
C ARG A 396 4.33 -3.92 6.00
N TRP A 397 5.30 -3.86 5.09
CA TRP A 397 6.65 -4.37 5.31
C TRP A 397 7.74 -3.45 4.76
N GLY A 398 7.41 -2.67 3.73
CA GLY A 398 8.30 -1.70 3.10
C GLY A 398 9.05 -2.19 1.89
N MET A 399 9.49 -1.24 1.05
CA MET A 399 10.40 -1.56 -0.05
C MET A 399 11.82 -1.77 0.49
N LEU A 400 12.33 -3.01 0.46
CA LEU A 400 13.67 -3.40 0.94
C LEU A 400 14.85 -2.69 0.23
N PHE A 401 14.60 -2.05 -0.92
CA PHE A 401 15.62 -1.41 -1.76
C PHE A 401 15.54 0.11 -1.76
N MET A 402 14.41 0.69 -1.33
CA MET A 402 14.37 2.12 -1.10
C MET A 402 15.10 2.37 0.20
N LYS A 403 16.06 3.31 0.17
CA LYS A 403 16.23 4.19 1.32
C LYS A 403 14.91 4.94 1.41
N VAL A 404 13.93 4.33 2.08
CA VAL A 404 12.78 5.09 2.58
C VAL A 404 13.42 6.30 3.22
N TYR A 405 13.03 7.49 2.80
CA TYR A 405 13.48 8.70 3.46
C TYR A 405 13.12 8.51 4.92
N ASN A 406 14.09 8.07 5.73
CA ASN A 406 13.89 7.49 7.05
C ASN A 406 13.53 8.56 8.08
N ASP A 407 13.23 9.75 7.57
CA ASP A 407 12.81 10.87 8.35
C ASP A 407 11.28 10.80 8.59
N GLY A 408 10.53 9.99 7.81
CA GLY A 408 9.33 9.22 8.21
C GLY A 408 8.07 9.96 8.67
N PHE A 409 8.21 10.84 9.64
CA PHE A 409 7.17 11.67 10.23
C PHE A 409 7.83 12.87 10.90
N ASP A 410 7.51 14.05 10.38
CA ASP A 410 7.82 15.35 10.95
C ASP A 410 6.56 15.97 11.52
N PHE A 411 6.71 16.81 12.55
CA PHE A 411 5.57 17.50 13.16
C PHE A 411 5.99 18.77 13.89
N ASN A 412 5.33 19.87 13.53
CA ASN A 412 5.47 21.17 14.15
C ASN A 412 4.10 21.67 14.61
N LEU A 413 4.07 22.29 15.79
CA LEU A 413 2.92 23.00 16.32
C LEU A 413 3.31 24.47 16.42
N ASP A 414 2.59 25.34 15.72
CA ASP A 414 2.75 26.78 15.84
C ASP A 414 1.48 27.41 16.45
N ALA A 415 1.64 28.51 17.16
CA ALA A 415 0.56 29.34 17.67
C ALA A 415 0.60 30.74 17.06
N ARG A 416 -0.57 31.32 16.82
CA ARG A 416 -0.71 32.66 16.26
C ARG A 416 -0.88 33.68 17.36
N LEU A 417 -0.10 34.76 17.30
CA LEU A 417 -0.23 35.88 18.22
C LEU A 417 -1.39 36.80 17.81
N LYS A 418 -2.16 37.25 18.80
CA LYS A 418 -3.12 38.35 18.65
C LYS A 418 -2.38 39.63 18.27
N LEU A 419 -2.95 40.37 17.33
CA LEU A 419 -2.51 41.71 16.98
C LEU A 419 -2.86 42.73 18.06
#